data_AF-N1WA79-F1
#
_entry.id   AF-N1WA79-F1
#
_cell.length_a   1.000
_cell.length_b   1.000
_cell.length_c   1.000
_cell.angle_alpha   90.00
_cell.angle_beta   90.00
_cell.angle_gamma   90.00
#
_symmetry.space_group_name_H-M   'P 1'
#
loop_
_entity.id
_entity.type
_entity.pdbx_description
1 polymer ?
#
loop_
_entity_poly.entity_id
_entity_poly.type
_entity_poly.pdbx_seq_one_letter_code
_entity_poly.pdbx_strand_id
1 'polypeptide(L)'
;MISSKQTTKQLLQKKIQYLDSLIANLKREEELLSYRDADTAVKLEFKNETFVRKLEEVDRELWERQEMEVYSEDEIAISETVFERLDAARNLQEKVQELLVFEMNESKKEYWEFSIKRRLKSHLMQSSGLSWTKNYC
;
A
#
# COMPACT_ATOMS: atom_id res chain seq x y z
N MET A 1 -15.35 -34.69 11.01
CA MET A 1 -14.47 -33.63 11.56
C MET A 1 -15.33 -32.39 11.75
N ILE A 2 -15.69 -32.07 12.99
CA ILE A 2 -16.51 -30.89 13.29
C ILE A 2 -15.57 -29.69 13.13
N SER A 3 -15.67 -28.98 12.01
CA SER A 3 -15.03 -27.67 11.87
C SER A 3 -15.61 -26.79 12.97
N SER A 4 -14.79 -26.43 13.96
CA SER A 4 -15.16 -25.50 15.02
C SER A 4 -15.45 -24.16 14.34
N LYS A 5 -16.73 -23.88 14.08
CA LYS A 5 -17.15 -22.57 13.57
C LYS A 5 -16.77 -21.53 14.62
N GLN A 6 -15.89 -20.59 14.26
CA GLN A 6 -15.52 -19.47 15.12
C GLN A 6 -16.78 -18.68 15.50
N THR A 7 -16.85 -18.12 16.71
CA THR A 7 -17.96 -17.24 17.14
C THR A 7 -17.82 -15.84 16.55
N THR A 8 -18.91 -15.06 16.51
CA THR A 8 -18.89 -13.65 16.05
C THR A 8 -17.88 -12.82 16.85
N LYS A 9 -17.89 -12.95 18.18
CA LYS A 9 -16.85 -12.40 19.07
C LYS A 9 -15.41 -12.77 18.64
N GLN A 10 -15.14 -14.04 18.32
CA GLN A 10 -13.81 -14.48 17.87
C GLN A 10 -13.43 -13.89 16.51
N LEU A 11 -14.38 -13.77 15.59
CA LEU A 11 -14.15 -13.15 14.28
C LEU A 11 -13.84 -11.66 14.40
N LEU A 12 -14.57 -10.93 15.25
CA LEU A 12 -14.29 -9.53 15.52
C LEU A 12 -12.91 -9.33 16.18
N GLN A 13 -12.53 -10.17 17.15
CA GLN A 13 -11.20 -10.14 17.75
C GLN A 13 -10.09 -10.43 16.73
N LYS A 14 -10.31 -11.40 15.84
CA LYS A 14 -9.40 -11.72 14.74
C LYS A 14 -9.26 -10.55 13.76
N LYS A 15 -10.36 -9.84 13.48
CA LYS A 15 -10.36 -8.61 12.68
C LYS A 15 -9.49 -7.53 13.32
N ILE A 16 -9.60 -7.32 14.63
CA ILE A 16 -8.73 -6.38 15.38
C ILE A 16 -7.26 -6.76 15.24
N GLN A 17 -6.90 -8.04 15.41
CA GLN A 17 -5.50 -8.49 15.29
C GLN A 17 -4.91 -8.23 13.90
N TYR A 18 -5.70 -8.46 12.84
CA TYR A 18 -5.28 -8.15 11.47
C TYR A 18 -5.17 -6.65 11.23
N LEU A 19 -6.10 -5.84 11.75
CA LEU A 19 -6.01 -4.38 11.68
C LEU A 19 -4.80 -3.83 12.42
N ASP A 20 -4.51 -4.31 13.63
CA ASP A 20 -3.32 -3.89 14.39
C ASP A 20 -2.03 -4.22 13.63
N SER A 21 -1.98 -5.39 12.97
CA SER A 21 -0.85 -5.80 12.13
C SER A 21 -0.70 -4.92 10.89
N LEU A 22 -1.82 -4.60 10.23
CA LEU A 22 -1.85 -3.69 9.08
C LEU A 22 -1.40 -2.28 9.48
N ILE A 23 -1.93 -1.74 10.57
CA ILE A 23 -1.54 -0.43 11.11
C ILE A 23 -0.05 -0.37 11.43
N ALA A 24 0.52 -1.43 12.02
CA ALA A 24 1.95 -1.49 12.33
C ALA A 24 2.80 -1.41 11.04
N ASN A 25 2.40 -2.13 9.99
CA ASN A 25 3.08 -2.05 8.70
C ASN A 25 2.93 -0.67 8.06
N LEU A 26 1.73 -0.09 8.05
CA LEU A 26 1.47 1.23 7.46
C LEU A 26 2.28 2.34 8.14
N LYS A 27 2.40 2.31 9.48
CA LYS A 27 3.28 3.23 10.21
C LYS A 27 4.74 3.07 9.78
N ARG A 28 5.17 1.83 9.56
CA ARG A 28 6.55 1.56 9.13
C ARG A 28 6.77 1.97 7.67
N GLU A 29 5.78 1.84 6.80
CA GLU A 29 5.84 2.35 5.43
C GLU A 29 5.90 3.87 5.39
N GLU A 30 5.05 4.56 6.15
CA GLU A 30 5.08 6.01 6.31
C GLU A 30 6.50 6.47 6.72
N GLU A 31 7.10 5.80 7.70
CA GLU A 31 8.46 6.08 8.15
C GLU A 31 9.49 5.83 7.03
N LEU A 32 9.47 4.68 6.36
CA LEU A 32 10.43 4.36 5.29
C LEU A 32 10.35 5.34 4.12
N LEU A 33 9.13 5.70 3.70
CA LEU A 33 8.89 6.66 2.63
C LEU A 33 9.35 8.07 3.01
N SER A 34 9.21 8.44 4.29
CA SER A 34 9.78 9.71 4.79
C SER A 34 11.31 9.77 4.64
N TYR A 35 11.99 8.62 4.69
CA TYR A 35 13.42 8.47 4.46
C TYR A 35 13.80 8.15 3.01
N ARG A 36 12.86 8.22 2.05
CA ARG A 36 13.06 7.88 0.64
C ARG A 36 13.43 6.41 0.37
N ASP A 37 13.15 5.49 1.31
CA ASP A 37 13.38 4.06 1.12
C ASP A 37 12.13 3.39 0.51
N ALA A 38 11.84 3.72 -0.74
CA ALA A 38 10.69 3.21 -1.47
C ALA A 38 10.77 1.69 -1.70
N ASP A 39 11.96 1.17 -1.96
CA ASP A 39 12.19 -0.25 -2.24
C ASP A 39 11.82 -1.14 -1.05
N THR A 40 12.15 -0.70 0.16
CA THR A 40 11.77 -1.44 1.38
C THR A 40 10.30 -1.23 1.73
N ALA A 41 9.75 -0.02 1.51
CA ALA A 41 8.33 0.26 1.72
C ALA A 41 7.44 -0.64 0.85
N VAL A 42 7.77 -0.84 -0.42
CA VAL A 42 7.03 -1.73 -1.34
C VAL A 42 6.97 -3.18 -0.85
N LYS A 43 8.01 -3.66 -0.13
CA LYS A 43 7.98 -5.02 0.44
C LYS A 43 6.95 -5.17 1.56
N LEU A 44 6.64 -4.09 2.28
CA LEU A 44 5.58 -4.07 3.28
C LEU A 44 4.20 -4.02 2.61
N GLU A 45 4.06 -3.33 1.48
CA GLU A 45 2.79 -3.24 0.76
C GLU A 45 2.29 -4.63 0.34
N PHE A 46 3.18 -5.50 -0.15
CA PHE A 46 2.84 -6.90 -0.45
C PHE A 46 2.38 -7.69 0.79
N LYS A 47 2.90 -7.37 1.98
CA LYS A 47 2.42 -7.97 3.23
C LYS A 47 1.06 -7.40 3.63
N ASN A 48 0.82 -6.12 3.40
CA ASN A 48 -0.45 -5.45 3.65
C ASN A 48 -1.56 -6.05 2.80
N GLU A 49 -1.30 -6.34 1.53
CA GLU A 49 -2.26 -7.02 0.63
C GLU A 49 -2.76 -8.35 1.23
N THR A 50 -1.86 -9.10 1.89
CA THR A 50 -2.24 -10.34 2.58
C THR A 50 -3.17 -10.09 3.77
N PHE A 51 -2.95 -9.02 4.54
CA PHE A 51 -3.84 -8.65 5.64
C PHE A 51 -5.18 -8.14 5.15
N VAL A 52 -5.22 -7.34 4.08
CA VAL A 52 -6.47 -6.87 3.47
C VAL A 52 -7.34 -8.04 3.02
N ARG A 53 -6.76 -9.02 2.31
CA ARG A 53 -7.50 -10.24 1.92
C ARG A 53 -8.06 -11.00 3.12
N LYS A 54 -7.27 -11.14 4.18
CA LYS A 54 -7.72 -11.80 5.42
C LYS A 54 -8.83 -11.02 6.13
N LEU A 55 -8.82 -9.68 6.06
CA LEU A 55 -9.90 -8.84 6.57
C LEU A 55 -11.17 -9.02 5.75
N GLU A 56 -11.07 -9.06 4.43
CA GLU A 56 -12.21 -9.34 3.52
C GLU A 56 -12.82 -10.73 3.76
N GLU A 57 -11.99 -11.74 4.03
CA GLU A 57 -12.45 -13.09 4.40
C GLU A 57 -13.26 -13.06 5.70
N VAL A 58 -12.75 -12.38 6.73
CA VAL A 58 -13.46 -12.23 8.02
C VAL A 58 -14.77 -11.46 7.83
N ASP A 59 -14.78 -10.41 7.01
CA ASP A 59 -15.98 -9.63 6.72
C ASP A 59 -17.03 -10.44 5.97
N ARG A 60 -16.61 -11.32 5.07
CA ARG A 60 -17.51 -12.27 4.41
C ARG A 60 -18.10 -13.26 5.41
N GLU A 61 -17.28 -13.83 6.30
CA GLU A 61 -17.74 -14.75 7.33
C GLU A 61 -18.72 -14.08 8.32
N LEU A 62 -18.51 -12.81 8.64
CA LEU A 62 -19.43 -12.02 9.48
C LEU A 62 -20.74 -11.71 8.74
N TRP A 63 -20.66 -11.32 7.47
CA TRP A 63 -21.82 -11.02 6.63
C TRP A 63 -22.75 -12.24 6.46
N GLU A 64 -22.19 -13.42 6.19
CA GLU A 64 -22.95 -14.67 6.06
C GLU A 64 -23.70 -15.07 7.35
N ARG A 65 -23.30 -14.54 8.51
CA ARG A 65 -23.93 -14.81 9.82
C ARG A 65 -24.96 -13.76 10.21
N GLN A 66 -24.97 -12.62 9.54
CA GLN A 66 -25.76 -11.46 9.92
C GLN A 66 -27.27 -11.68 9.79
N GLU A 67 -27.72 -12.74 9.12
CA GLU A 67 -29.15 -13.05 8.96
C GLU A 67 -29.86 -13.50 10.26
N MET A 68 -29.17 -13.74 11.39
CA MET A 68 -29.84 -14.24 12.61
C MET A 68 -29.42 -13.64 13.98
N GLU A 69 -28.50 -12.67 14.07
CA GLU A 69 -27.91 -12.31 15.38
C GLU A 69 -28.38 -10.97 15.97
N VAL A 70 -28.86 -11.03 17.23
CA VAL A 70 -28.88 -9.91 18.16
C VAL A 70 -27.50 -9.84 18.81
N TYR A 71 -26.75 -8.77 18.57
CA TYR A 71 -25.43 -8.58 19.17
C TYR A 71 -25.53 -8.44 20.69
N SER A 72 -24.63 -9.12 21.41
CA SER A 72 -24.42 -8.89 22.84
C SER A 72 -23.69 -7.57 23.10
N GLU A 73 -23.82 -7.01 24.31
CA GLU A 73 -23.11 -5.78 24.74
C GLU A 73 -21.58 -5.90 24.54
N ASP A 74 -21.01 -7.07 24.86
CA ASP A 74 -19.61 -7.42 24.61
C ASP A 74 -19.23 -7.29 23.12
N GLU A 75 -20.08 -7.78 22.21
CA GLU A 75 -19.80 -7.75 20.76
C GLU A 75 -19.95 -6.34 20.19
N ILE A 76 -20.85 -5.52 20.75
CA ILE A 76 -20.97 -4.11 20.42
C ILE A 76 -19.67 -3.38 20.81
N ALA A 77 -19.19 -3.56 22.04
CA ALA A 77 -17.94 -2.94 22.51
C ALA A 77 -16.71 -3.35 21.66
N ILE A 78 -16.63 -4.62 21.25
CA ILE A 78 -15.56 -5.07 20.36
C ILE A 78 -15.72 -4.45 18.96
N SER A 79 -16.95 -4.30 18.47
CA SER A 79 -17.23 -3.67 17.17
C SER A 79 -16.81 -2.20 17.17
N GLU A 80 -17.03 -1.45 18.24
CA GLU A 80 -16.53 -0.08 18.40
C GLU A 80 -15.00 -0.04 18.25
N THR A 81 -14.30 -0.97 18.90
CA THR A 81 -12.84 -1.10 18.76
C THR A 81 -12.42 -1.42 17.32
N VAL A 82 -13.18 -2.26 16.61
CA VAL A 82 -12.95 -2.54 15.18
C VAL A 82 -13.06 -1.26 14.35
N PHE A 83 -14.10 -0.45 14.57
CA PHE A 83 -14.30 0.81 13.85
C PHE A 83 -13.16 1.80 14.12
N GLU A 84 -12.74 1.97 15.37
CA GLU A 84 -11.59 2.81 15.71
C GLU A 84 -10.31 2.38 14.97
N ARG A 85 -10.07 1.07 14.86
CA ARG A 85 -8.90 0.54 14.15
C ARG A 85 -9.03 0.68 12.64
N LEU A 86 -10.22 0.54 12.08
CA LEU A 86 -10.46 0.81 10.65
C LEU A 86 -10.17 2.26 10.30
N ASP A 87 -10.66 3.20 11.10
CA ASP A 87 -10.42 4.63 10.89
C ASP A 87 -8.92 4.95 11.02
N ALA A 88 -8.24 4.38 12.02
CA ALA A 88 -6.80 4.53 12.17
C ALA A 88 -6.02 3.98 10.95
N ALA A 89 -6.38 2.79 10.46
CA ALA A 89 -5.76 2.18 9.28
C ALA A 89 -6.01 3.02 8.02
N ARG A 90 -7.23 3.50 7.82
CA ARG A 90 -7.61 4.37 6.69
C ARG A 90 -6.79 5.66 6.68
N ASN A 91 -6.73 6.36 7.81
CA ASN A 91 -5.99 7.62 7.91
C ASN A 91 -4.49 7.44 7.63
N LEU A 92 -3.91 6.31 8.03
CA LEU A 92 -2.51 5.98 7.71
C LEU A 92 -2.33 5.61 6.24
N GLN A 93 -3.23 4.82 5.67
CA GLN A 93 -3.21 4.45 4.25
C GLN A 93 -3.24 5.69 3.36
N GLU A 94 -4.11 6.66 3.65
CA GLU A 94 -4.20 7.91 2.89
C GLU A 94 -2.87 8.66 2.87
N LYS A 95 -2.19 8.76 4.03
CA LYS A 95 -0.85 9.38 4.12
C LYS A 95 0.23 8.62 3.36
N VAL A 96 0.28 7.30 3.51
CA VAL A 96 1.23 6.44 2.78
C VAL A 96 1.03 6.58 1.28
N GLN A 97 -0.22 6.62 0.82
CA GLN A 97 -0.56 6.79 -0.59
C GLN A 97 -0.09 8.14 -1.13
N GLU A 98 -0.26 9.23 -0.38
CA GLU A 98 0.28 10.54 -0.77
C GLU A 98 1.81 10.52 -0.95
N LEU A 99 2.52 9.89 -0.01
CA LEU A 99 3.98 9.74 -0.08
C LEU A 99 4.43 8.88 -1.26
N LEU A 100 3.74 7.77 -1.54
CA LEU A 100 4.01 6.93 -2.72
C LEU A 100 3.79 7.68 -4.03
N VAL A 101 2.70 8.46 -4.13
CA VAL A 101 2.42 9.29 -5.31
C VAL A 101 3.52 10.32 -5.51
N PHE A 102 3.97 10.97 -4.43
CA PHE A 102 5.10 11.88 -4.48
C PHE A 102 6.35 11.19 -5.03
N GLU A 103 6.73 10.04 -4.46
CA GLU A 103 7.95 9.31 -4.82
C GLU A 103 7.91 8.82 -6.28
N MET A 104 6.75 8.34 -6.73
CA MET A 104 6.52 7.97 -8.12
C MET A 104 6.74 9.15 -9.08
N ASN A 105 6.29 10.35 -8.70
CA ASN A 105 6.44 11.55 -9.55
C ASN A 105 7.90 12.00 -9.63
N GLU A 106 8.64 11.96 -8.52
CA GLU A 106 10.08 12.25 -8.54
C GLU A 106 10.85 11.23 -9.39
N SER A 107 10.57 9.93 -9.21
CA SER A 107 11.16 8.87 -10.03
C SER A 107 10.89 9.06 -11.54
N LYS A 108 9.67 9.46 -11.91
CA LYS A 108 9.32 9.78 -13.30
C LYS A 108 10.12 10.96 -13.83
N LYS A 109 10.29 12.01 -13.04
CA LYS A 109 11.06 13.20 -13.42
C LYS A 109 12.53 12.84 -13.66
N GLU A 110 13.15 12.08 -12.77
CA GLU A 110 14.53 11.61 -12.93
C GLU A 110 14.71 10.77 -14.20
N TYR A 111 13.77 9.86 -14.47
CA TYR A 111 13.77 9.08 -15.71
C TYR A 111 13.68 9.96 -16.96
N TRP A 112 12.80 10.96 -16.95
CA TRP A 112 12.66 11.91 -18.06
C TRP A 112 13.95 12.70 -18.30
N GLU A 113 14.58 13.22 -17.25
CA GLU A 113 15.85 13.94 -17.35
C GLU A 113 16.95 13.05 -17.93
N PHE A 114 17.05 11.80 -17.47
CA PHE A 114 18.01 10.84 -18.00
C PHE A 114 17.75 10.53 -19.48
N SER A 115 16.49 10.31 -19.85
CA SER A 115 16.07 10.05 -21.24
C SER A 115 16.44 11.21 -22.18
N ILE A 116 16.20 12.45 -21.77
CA ILE A 116 16.58 13.65 -22.53
C ILE A 116 18.11 13.73 -22.69
N LYS A 117 18.87 13.59 -21.58
CA LYS A 117 20.34 13.60 -21.61
C LYS A 117 20.89 12.53 -22.57
N ARG A 118 20.33 11.33 -22.55
CA ARG A 118 20.70 10.22 -23.45
C ARG A 118 20.42 10.57 -24.92
N ARG A 119 19.24 11.12 -25.22
CA ARG A 119 18.87 11.54 -26.59
C ARG A 119 19.77 12.65 -27.11
N LEU A 120 20.04 13.68 -26.30
CA LEU A 120 20.94 14.76 -26.66
C LEU A 120 22.36 14.26 -26.92
N LYS A 121 22.88 13.36 -26.08
CA LYS A 121 24.19 12.72 -26.29
C LYS A 121 24.23 11.93 -27.60
N SER A 122 23.20 11.13 -27.88
CA SER A 122 23.08 10.38 -29.13
C SER A 122 23.07 11.30 -30.35
N HIS A 123 22.27 12.36 -30.30
CA HIS A 123 22.18 13.35 -31.38
C HIS A 123 23.52 14.08 -31.59
N LEU A 124 24.18 14.50 -30.51
CA LEU A 124 25.51 15.11 -30.58
C LEU A 124 26.51 14.18 -31.26
N MET A 125 26.58 12.90 -30.85
CA MET A 125 27.46 11.90 -31.47
C MET A 125 27.17 11.70 -32.97
N GLN A 126 25.89 11.63 -33.36
CA GLN A 126 25.48 11.55 -34.77
C GLN A 126 25.89 12.80 -35.55
N SER A 127 25.70 13.99 -34.97
CA SER A 127 26.05 15.27 -35.59
C SER A 127 27.57 15.51 -35.67
N SER A 128 28.36 15.01 -34.71
CA SER A 128 29.83 15.06 -34.76
C SER A 128 30.41 14.12 -35.82
N GLY A 129 29.72 13.04 -36.17
CA GLY A 129 30.04 12.20 -37.33
C GLY A 129 29.78 12.87 -38.69
N LEU A 130 29.08 14.01 -38.68
CA LEU A 130 28.84 14.88 -39.85
C LEU A 130 29.75 16.12 -39.86
N SER A 131 30.74 16.19 -38.96
CA SER A 131 31.69 17.32 -38.89
C SER A 131 32.52 17.48 -40.18
N TRP A 132 32.83 16.38 -40.87
CA TRP A 132 33.51 16.40 -42.17
C TRP A 132 32.60 16.87 -43.32
N THR A 133 31.27 16.74 -43.24
CA THR A 133 30.35 17.28 -44.26
C THR A 133 30.07 18.78 -44.14
N LYS A 134 30.51 19.45 -43.07
CA LYS A 134 30.38 20.92 -42.91
C LYS A 134 31.59 21.72 -43.41
N ASN A 135 32.70 21.05 -43.77
CA ASN A 135 33.96 21.71 -44.17
C ASN A 135 34.29 21.56 -45.67
N TYR A 136 33.40 21.01 -46.49
CA TYR A 136 33.57 21.03 -47.94
C TYR A 136 32.55 21.98 -48.56
N CYS A 137 33.05 23.16 -48.93
CA CYS A 137 32.47 24.03 -49.96
C CYS A 137 32.54 23.36 -51.33
#